data_AF-A0A819HSE4-F1
#
_entry.id   AF-A0A819HSE4-F1
#
_cell.length_a   1.000
_cell.length_b   1.000
_cell.length_c   1.000
_cell.angle_alpha   90.00
_cell.angle_beta   90.00
_cell.angle_gamma   90.00
#
_symmetry.space_group_name_H-M   'P 1'
#
loop_
_entity.id
_entity.type
_entity.pdbx_description
1 polymer ?
#
loop_
_entity_poly.entity_id
_entity_poly.type
_entity_poly.pdbx_seq_one_letter_code
_entity_poly.pdbx_strand_id
1 'polypeptide(L)'
;MAECLKSESDTIQLISPVISFINSQKGKLMLVLDDDIFKLNRQSKTTKYWICIINGCLSKVRTTLDNQLIEFIDKHNHSSEKEKIEIRRFREKGKEGAVNETTPIPQIYEEECAKMMLSFAAITILPSEREMNSSLNKARRAITPSIPTTQIFDIPEPFNKTLRNSDFVIVDKMIARRQRILLFASNEQLKMLFNAETILMDGTFSSCPTMFDQVYTIHSIKFDQSFPCVFGLLPNRLKPTYTFMVQELKSLAEQMQLQFTPKKIMTDFESGLMSVLKTEFPSASYSSCYFHLTQAIYRAIQRFGLSTNYNNDDDVRRACRQLMALALLPAMIIESTYDQLLSTMATHLKNTLNDLFKYFEEQWFVKVPIPQWCVHGLTFHSRFNRRVQVHHPNIWSFIKVLQGEENRFEHMRIQFYAGLGPRVKQPRTISIQRRIDNLNMRYNDGLITPMEYLDVIWNTILTIFSFWGACRCVPEFIYTLINHGFLYSIRDPSYKKKVLLDFGKAWLFMASKVPETLDTLFIVLRRQQLIFLHCYALFVSTGPCIRLPRYLQQFITILQLIQMVIGCLINLAAFNYKQHGYLCATSNINIKLLLALYASYLILFAHFFYTSYLQKDSMKKSHNKID
;
A
#
# COMPACT_ATOMS: atom_id res chain seq x y z
N MET A 1 -7.18 74.85 -33.12
CA MET A 1 -7.94 74.28 -34.26
C MET A 1 -7.09 74.45 -35.50
N ALA A 2 -6.90 73.35 -36.23
CA ALA A 2 -6.13 73.20 -37.48
C ALA A 2 -4.59 73.31 -37.39
N GLU A 3 -3.93 72.18 -37.68
CA GLU A 3 -2.70 71.96 -38.48
C GLU A 3 -1.99 70.72 -37.91
N CYS A 4 -1.85 69.57 -38.59
CA CYS A 4 -1.30 69.20 -39.90
C CYS A 4 -0.11 68.24 -39.66
N LEU A 5 -0.42 66.94 -39.79
CA LEU A 5 0.40 65.87 -40.35
C LEU A 5 1.93 66.07 -40.40
N LYS A 6 2.66 65.36 -39.53
CA LYS A 6 4.00 64.83 -39.82
C LYS A 6 4.15 63.40 -39.32
N SER A 7 4.11 62.48 -40.29
CA SER A 7 4.85 61.22 -40.40
C SER A 7 5.50 60.64 -39.15
N GLU A 8 4.98 59.51 -38.67
CA GLU A 8 5.81 58.44 -38.12
C GLU A 8 5.55 57.17 -38.92
N SER A 9 6.64 56.67 -39.46
CA SER A 9 6.77 55.52 -40.34
C SER A 9 6.29 54.23 -39.68
N ASP A 10 5.33 53.57 -40.35
CA ASP A 10 5.04 52.15 -40.16
C ASP A 10 6.33 51.34 -40.32
N THR A 11 6.93 51.01 -39.18
CA THR A 11 8.05 50.07 -39.14
C THR A 11 7.43 48.69 -39.21
N ILE A 12 7.18 48.21 -40.43
CA ILE A 12 6.79 46.83 -40.71
C ILE A 12 7.91 45.95 -40.15
N GLN A 13 7.68 45.35 -38.97
CA GLN A 13 8.49 44.24 -38.49
C GLN A 13 8.33 43.11 -39.52
N LEU A 14 9.36 42.93 -40.35
CA LEU A 14 9.58 41.70 -41.11
C LEU A 14 9.76 40.55 -40.11
N ILE A 15 8.64 39.92 -39.71
CA ILE A 15 8.67 38.65 -38.98
C ILE A 15 9.23 37.65 -39.98
N SER A 16 10.48 37.22 -39.78
CA SER A 16 11.03 36.10 -40.52
C SER A 16 10.15 34.87 -40.25
N PRO A 17 9.65 34.18 -41.29
CA PRO A 17 8.70 33.09 -41.10
C PRO A 17 9.32 31.99 -40.23
N VAL A 18 8.57 31.53 -39.23
CA VAL A 18 9.08 30.58 -38.23
C VAL A 18 8.98 29.18 -38.79
N ILE A 19 10.13 28.55 -39.03
CA ILE A 19 10.22 27.16 -39.48
C ILE A 19 10.34 26.24 -38.28
N SER A 20 9.44 25.26 -38.21
CA SER A 20 9.59 24.11 -37.31
C SER A 20 9.26 22.80 -38.03
N PHE A 21 9.65 21.68 -37.44
CA PHE A 21 9.42 20.35 -38.01
C PHE A 21 8.67 19.47 -37.02
N ILE A 22 7.74 18.69 -37.54
CA ILE A 22 6.97 17.69 -36.78
C ILE A 22 6.91 16.40 -37.59
N ASN A 23 6.65 15.26 -36.96
CA ASN A 23 6.46 14.00 -37.67
C ASN A 23 4.98 13.70 -37.89
N SER A 24 4.71 13.05 -39.03
CA SER A 24 3.40 12.48 -39.33
C SER A 24 3.08 11.29 -38.42
N GLN A 25 1.82 10.85 -38.40
CA GLN A 25 1.42 9.64 -37.66
C GLN A 25 2.21 8.38 -38.05
N LYS A 26 2.77 8.34 -39.27
CA LYS A 26 3.61 7.26 -39.80
C LYS A 26 5.12 7.55 -39.69
N GLY A 27 5.54 8.59 -38.95
CA GLY A 27 6.95 8.90 -38.70
C GLY A 27 7.69 9.65 -39.82
N LYS A 28 6.99 10.09 -40.87
CA LYS A 28 7.59 10.94 -41.92
C LYS A 28 7.69 12.40 -41.47
N LEU A 29 8.81 13.05 -41.73
CA LEU A 29 9.04 14.46 -41.44
C LEU A 29 8.06 15.37 -42.21
N MET A 30 7.50 16.36 -41.53
CA MET A 30 6.64 17.40 -42.07
C MET A 30 7.19 18.77 -41.64
N LEU A 31 7.03 19.74 -42.53
CA LEU A 31 7.42 21.13 -42.29
C LEU A 31 6.21 21.89 -41.77
N VAL A 32 6.41 22.68 -40.72
CA VAL A 32 5.46 23.69 -40.25
C VAL A 32 6.10 25.04 -40.52
N LEU A 33 5.45 25.82 -41.38
CA LEU A 33 5.82 27.20 -41.65
C LEU A 33 4.70 28.08 -41.11
N ASP A 34 5.05 28.93 -40.14
CA ASP A 34 4.09 29.70 -39.34
C ASP A 34 3.05 28.80 -38.69
N ASP A 35 1.87 28.67 -39.31
CA ASP A 35 0.74 27.91 -38.79
C ASP A 35 0.17 26.87 -39.78
N ASP A 36 0.91 26.58 -40.86
CA ASP A 36 0.48 25.65 -41.90
C ASP A 36 1.42 24.45 -42.04
N ILE A 37 0.84 23.28 -42.33
CA ILE A 37 1.58 22.01 -42.41
C ILE A 37 1.82 21.61 -43.86
N PHE A 38 3.08 21.34 -44.19
CA PHE A 38 3.54 20.91 -45.49
C PHE A 38 4.13 19.49 -45.44
N LYS A 39 3.75 18.66 -46.40
CA LYS A 39 4.29 17.31 -46.60
C LYS A 39 5.39 17.33 -47.66
N LEU A 40 6.42 16.52 -47.48
CA LEU A 40 7.48 16.36 -48.47
C LEU A 40 6.90 15.75 -49.75
N ASN A 41 7.07 16.44 -50.88
CA ASN A 41 6.62 15.97 -52.19
C ASN A 41 7.75 15.28 -52.95
N ARG A 42 8.91 15.96 -53.07
CA ARG A 42 10.09 15.44 -53.75
C ARG A 42 11.37 16.04 -53.17
N GLN A 43 12.48 15.34 -53.33
CA GLN A 43 13.81 15.79 -52.92
C GLN A 43 14.76 15.68 -54.12
N SER A 44 15.50 16.75 -54.39
CA SER A 44 16.59 16.81 -55.36
C SER A 44 17.94 16.70 -54.64
N LYS A 45 19.05 16.68 -55.40
CA LYS A 45 20.41 16.61 -54.84
C LYS A 45 20.78 17.79 -53.94
N THR A 46 20.08 18.92 -54.05
CA THR A 46 20.39 20.16 -53.31
C THR A 46 19.18 20.74 -52.54
N THR A 47 17.95 20.34 -52.87
CA THR A 47 16.73 20.99 -52.36
C THR A 47 15.61 20.02 -52.04
N LYS A 48 14.81 20.34 -51.02
CA LYS A 48 13.58 19.63 -50.64
C LYS A 48 12.36 20.47 -51.04
N TYR A 49 11.37 19.84 -51.65
CA TYR A 49 10.12 20.48 -52.09
C TYR A 49 8.95 19.97 -51.26
N TRP A 50 8.25 20.91 -50.63
CA TRP A 50 7.13 20.66 -49.75
C TRP A 50 5.85 21.24 -50.34
N ILE A 51 4.74 20.55 -50.15
CA ILE A 51 3.40 20.98 -50.58
C ILE A 51 2.45 20.98 -49.40
N CYS A 52 1.47 21.87 -49.39
CA CYS A 52 0.48 21.90 -48.33
C CYS A 52 -0.22 20.53 -48.17
N ILE A 53 -0.55 20.15 -46.94
CA ILE A 53 -1.19 18.86 -46.65
C ILE A 53 -2.64 18.81 -47.16
N ILE A 54 -3.31 19.96 -47.26
CA ILE A 54 -4.71 20.06 -47.69
C ILE A 54 -4.80 19.87 -49.20
N ASN A 55 -5.64 18.92 -49.62
CA ASN A 55 -5.82 18.58 -51.02
C ASN A 55 -6.46 19.76 -51.78
N GLY A 56 -5.87 20.15 -52.91
CA GLY A 56 -6.34 21.29 -53.70
C GLY A 56 -5.74 22.64 -53.30
N CYS A 57 -4.91 22.70 -52.25
CA CYS A 57 -4.16 23.90 -51.90
C CYS A 57 -2.92 24.08 -52.80
N LEU A 58 -2.64 25.31 -53.21
CA LEU A 58 -1.56 25.64 -54.15
C LEU A 58 -0.26 26.08 -53.47
N SER A 59 -0.24 26.22 -52.13
CA SER A 59 0.94 26.64 -51.38
C SER A 59 2.07 25.60 -51.43
N LYS A 60 3.30 26.09 -51.63
CA LYS A 60 4.51 25.26 -51.75
C LYS A 60 5.66 25.92 -51.02
N VAL A 61 6.53 25.11 -50.43
CA VAL A 61 7.75 25.57 -49.77
C VAL A 61 8.95 24.82 -50.33
N ARG A 62 10.09 25.49 -50.47
CA ARG A 62 11.38 24.89 -50.82
C ARG A 62 12.36 25.16 -49.72
N THR A 63 13.07 24.12 -49.28
CA THR A 63 14.14 24.23 -48.28
C THR A 63 15.44 23.62 -48.79
N THR A 64 16.56 24.00 -48.19
CA THR A 64 17.84 23.31 -48.37
C THR A 64 17.77 21.90 -47.79
N LEU A 65 18.80 21.07 -48.05
CA LEU A 65 18.94 19.78 -47.39
C LEU A 65 19.05 19.95 -45.86
N ASP A 66 19.70 21.02 -45.42
CA ASP A 66 19.84 21.43 -44.01
C ASP A 66 18.62 22.18 -43.46
N ASN A 67 17.46 22.04 -44.12
CA ASN A 67 16.17 22.52 -43.64
C ASN A 67 16.03 24.05 -43.51
N GLN A 68 16.86 24.84 -44.20
CA GLN A 68 16.73 26.30 -44.26
C GLN A 68 15.78 26.72 -45.38
N LEU A 69 14.99 27.78 -45.17
CA LEU A 69 14.05 28.28 -46.19
C LEU A 69 14.78 28.78 -47.43
N ILE A 70 14.34 28.36 -48.61
CA ILE A 70 14.80 28.92 -49.88
C ILE A 70 13.69 29.76 -50.50
N GLU A 71 12.47 29.21 -50.58
CA GLU A 71 11.37 29.85 -51.28
C GLU A 71 10.03 29.43 -50.66
N PHE A 72 9.12 30.38 -50.50
CA PHE A 72 7.76 30.15 -50.03
C PHE A 72 6.76 30.77 -51.00
N ILE A 73 5.81 29.96 -51.47
CA ILE A 73 4.67 30.37 -52.27
C ILE A 73 3.43 30.27 -51.39
N ASP A 74 2.96 31.42 -50.92
CA ASP A 74 1.78 31.55 -50.07
C ASP A 74 0.50 31.72 -50.91
N LYS A 75 -0.19 30.61 -51.20
CA LYS A 75 -1.45 30.57 -51.95
C LYS A 75 -2.45 29.63 -51.27
N HIS A 76 -2.67 29.86 -49.97
CA HIS A 76 -3.62 29.08 -49.18
C HIS A 76 -5.05 29.44 -49.57
N ASN A 77 -5.91 28.41 -49.68
CA ASN A 77 -7.35 28.54 -49.94
C ASN A 77 -8.19 28.04 -48.76
N HIS A 78 -7.58 27.97 -47.57
CA HIS A 78 -8.16 27.47 -46.34
C HIS A 78 -7.64 28.28 -45.17
N SER A 79 -8.35 28.24 -44.04
CA SER A 79 -7.83 28.75 -42.77
C SER A 79 -6.75 27.83 -42.23
N SER A 80 -5.82 28.40 -41.47
CA SER A 80 -4.81 27.63 -40.74
C SER A 80 -5.45 26.74 -39.66
N GLU A 81 -4.91 25.53 -39.47
CA GLU A 81 -5.38 24.52 -38.51
C GLU A 81 -4.44 24.40 -37.30
N LYS A 82 -4.22 25.52 -36.58
CA LYS A 82 -3.29 25.64 -35.44
C LYS A 82 -3.50 24.58 -34.38
N GLU A 83 -4.76 24.31 -34.05
CA GLU A 83 -5.16 23.34 -33.05
C GLU A 83 -4.69 21.92 -33.40
N LYS A 84 -4.64 21.56 -34.70
CA LYS A 84 -4.16 20.25 -35.14
C LYS A 84 -2.64 20.13 -35.03
N ILE A 85 -1.90 21.24 -35.11
CA ILE A 85 -0.45 21.28 -34.87
C ILE A 85 -0.19 21.01 -33.38
N GLU A 86 -0.91 21.67 -32.50
CA GLU A 86 -0.81 21.47 -31.04
C GLU A 86 -1.07 20.01 -30.65
N ILE A 87 -2.16 19.42 -31.16
CA ILE A 87 -2.49 18.01 -30.90
C ILE A 87 -1.43 17.04 -31.47
N ARG A 88 -0.81 17.37 -32.61
CA ARG A 88 0.28 16.54 -33.15
C ARG A 88 1.52 16.59 -32.26
N ARG A 89 1.91 17.78 -31.79
CA ARG A 89 3.00 17.95 -30.83
C ARG A 89 2.72 17.19 -29.52
N PHE A 90 1.48 17.24 -29.03
CA PHE A 90 1.06 16.49 -27.85
C PHE A 90 1.21 14.97 -28.05
N ARG A 91 0.82 14.44 -29.22
CA ARG A 91 1.01 13.02 -29.56
C ARG A 91 2.48 12.63 -29.65
N GLU A 92 3.34 13.51 -30.15
CA GLU A 92 4.79 13.26 -30.19
C GLU A 92 5.38 13.21 -28.79
N LYS A 93 5.06 14.20 -27.94
CA LYS A 93 5.47 14.23 -26.53
C LYS A 93 5.00 13.00 -25.75
N GLY A 94 3.74 12.60 -25.91
CA GLY A 94 3.22 11.38 -25.31
C GLY A 94 3.97 10.12 -25.77
N LYS A 95 4.35 10.05 -27.06
CA LYS A 95 5.16 8.92 -27.58
C LYS A 95 6.60 8.96 -27.04
N GLU A 96 7.23 10.13 -26.96
CA GLU A 96 8.54 10.31 -26.33
C GLU A 96 8.51 9.84 -24.87
N GLY A 97 7.53 10.29 -24.09
CA GLY A 97 7.32 9.84 -22.71
C GLY A 97 7.08 8.34 -22.62
N ALA A 98 6.24 7.78 -23.49
CA ALA A 98 5.98 6.34 -23.52
C ALA A 98 7.22 5.50 -23.83
N VAL A 99 8.17 6.03 -24.59
CA VAL A 99 9.45 5.38 -24.93
C VAL A 99 10.47 5.51 -23.79
N ASN A 100 10.60 6.71 -23.24
CA ASN A 100 11.65 7.06 -22.29
C ASN A 100 11.30 6.64 -20.85
N GLU A 101 10.02 6.58 -20.51
CA GLU A 101 9.54 6.34 -19.16
C GLU A 101 8.94 4.95 -18.97
N THR A 102 9.02 4.46 -17.73
CA THR A 102 8.55 3.13 -17.32
C THR A 102 7.20 3.19 -16.62
N THR A 103 6.67 4.41 -16.46
CA THR A 103 5.38 4.71 -15.86
C THR A 103 4.23 4.11 -16.68
N PRO A 104 3.12 3.75 -16.01
CA PRO A 104 1.90 3.33 -16.71
C PRO A 104 1.48 4.38 -17.75
N ILE A 105 1.06 3.93 -18.93
CA ILE A 105 0.60 4.83 -20.02
C ILE A 105 -0.47 5.85 -19.57
N PRO A 106 -1.45 5.48 -18.72
CA PRO A 106 -2.44 6.45 -18.24
C PRO A 106 -1.80 7.61 -17.48
N GLN A 107 -0.79 7.33 -16.66
CA GLN A 107 -0.07 8.34 -15.89
C GLN A 107 0.72 9.28 -16.81
N ILE A 108 1.40 8.73 -17.83
CA ILE A 108 2.11 9.56 -18.82
C ILE A 108 1.14 10.49 -19.54
N TYR A 109 -0.03 9.98 -19.94
CA TYR A 109 -1.05 10.79 -20.59
C TYR A 109 -1.50 11.95 -19.69
N GLU A 110 -1.78 11.70 -18.42
CA GLU A 110 -2.18 12.73 -17.45
C GLU A 110 -1.08 13.76 -17.21
N GLU A 111 0.17 13.31 -17.04
CA GLU A 111 1.31 14.21 -16.84
C GLU A 111 1.57 15.10 -18.05
N GLU A 112 1.49 14.56 -19.27
CA GLU A 112 1.63 15.37 -20.49
C GLU A 112 0.46 16.34 -20.67
N CYS A 113 -0.77 15.95 -20.31
CA CYS A 113 -1.91 16.87 -20.28
C CYS A 113 -1.67 18.03 -19.31
N ALA A 114 -1.05 17.76 -18.16
CA ALA A 114 -0.76 18.77 -17.15
C ALA A 114 0.43 19.69 -17.53
N LYS A 115 1.43 19.17 -18.24
CA LYS A 115 2.63 19.93 -18.65
C LYS A 115 2.37 20.88 -19.82
N MET A 116 1.44 20.54 -20.71
CA MET A 116 1.29 21.21 -21.99
C MET A 116 0.17 22.27 -21.94
N MET A 117 0.52 23.54 -22.18
CA MET A 117 -0.48 24.62 -22.29
C MET A 117 -1.11 24.62 -23.69
N LEU A 118 -2.25 23.93 -23.82
CA LEU A 118 -3.01 23.85 -25.07
C LEU A 118 -4.02 24.99 -25.18
N SER A 119 -4.29 25.43 -26.40
CA SER A 119 -5.36 26.40 -26.68
C SER A 119 -6.74 25.80 -26.41
N PHE A 120 -7.75 26.65 -26.13
CA PHE A 120 -9.12 26.19 -25.92
C PHE A 120 -9.64 25.37 -27.11
N ALA A 121 -9.34 25.80 -28.34
CA ALA A 121 -9.69 25.08 -29.56
C ALA A 121 -9.02 23.68 -29.62
N ALA A 122 -7.73 23.56 -29.28
CA ALA A 122 -7.05 22.27 -29.23
C ALA A 122 -7.61 21.34 -28.16
N ILE A 123 -8.01 21.85 -27.00
CA ILE A 123 -8.62 21.04 -25.93
C ILE A 123 -9.90 20.35 -26.43
N THR A 124 -10.71 21.02 -27.27
CA THR A 124 -11.95 20.42 -27.81
C THR A 124 -11.73 19.21 -28.73
N ILE A 125 -10.53 19.08 -29.30
CA ILE A 125 -10.14 17.98 -30.21
C ILE A 125 -9.03 17.10 -29.62
N LEU A 126 -8.74 17.25 -28.32
CA LEU A 126 -7.75 16.46 -27.61
C LEU A 126 -8.18 14.98 -27.60
N PRO A 127 -7.34 14.06 -28.10
CA PRO A 127 -7.67 12.63 -28.09
C PRO A 127 -7.71 12.12 -26.66
N SER A 128 -8.70 11.29 -26.35
CA SER A 128 -8.81 10.64 -25.04
C SER A 128 -7.65 9.66 -24.76
N GLU A 129 -7.44 9.36 -23.47
CA GLU A 129 -6.45 8.38 -23.02
C GLU A 129 -6.61 7.03 -23.74
N ARG A 130 -7.85 6.55 -23.90
CA ARG A 130 -8.18 5.29 -24.59
C ARG A 130 -7.76 5.29 -26.06
N GLU A 131 -7.98 6.39 -26.77
CA GLU A 131 -7.61 6.53 -28.18
C GLU A 131 -6.09 6.57 -28.36
N MET A 132 -5.38 7.21 -27.41
CA MET A 132 -3.92 7.29 -27.42
C MET A 132 -3.26 5.96 -27.02
N ASN A 133 -3.88 5.18 -26.14
CA ASN A 133 -3.28 4.02 -25.47
C ASN A 133 -2.65 3.00 -26.44
N SER A 134 -3.35 2.65 -27.53
CA SER A 134 -2.83 1.71 -28.54
C SER A 134 -1.58 2.25 -29.23
N SER A 135 -1.58 3.53 -29.58
CA SER A 135 -0.47 4.19 -30.28
C SER A 135 0.76 4.36 -29.39
N LEU A 136 0.56 4.71 -28.10
CA LEU A 136 1.62 4.84 -27.12
C LEU A 136 2.23 3.48 -26.77
N ASN A 137 1.41 2.46 -26.56
CA ASN A 137 1.90 1.08 -26.38
C ASN A 137 2.62 0.56 -27.62
N LYS A 138 2.21 0.95 -28.83
CA LYS A 138 2.91 0.59 -30.06
C LYS A 138 4.28 1.28 -30.16
N ALA A 139 4.36 2.57 -29.81
CA ALA A 139 5.63 3.30 -29.77
C ALA A 139 6.59 2.70 -28.74
N ARG A 140 6.10 2.42 -27.53
CA ARG A 140 6.85 1.72 -26.48
C ARG A 140 7.35 0.35 -26.94
N ARG A 141 6.48 -0.47 -27.55
CA ARG A 141 6.84 -1.80 -28.08
C ARG A 141 7.81 -1.77 -29.27
N ALA A 142 7.87 -0.68 -30.03
CA ALA A 142 8.81 -0.57 -31.15
C ALA A 142 10.28 -0.48 -30.69
N ILE A 143 10.52 -0.04 -29.45
CA ILE A 143 11.85 0.12 -28.86
C ILE A 143 12.10 -0.92 -27.74
N THR A 144 11.04 -1.48 -27.16
CA THR A 144 11.16 -2.56 -26.18
C THR A 144 11.49 -3.87 -26.91
N PRO A 145 12.51 -4.63 -26.49
CA PRO A 145 12.81 -5.94 -27.06
C PRO A 145 11.61 -6.88 -26.96
N SER A 146 11.56 -7.90 -27.80
CA SER A 146 10.56 -8.96 -27.69
C SER A 146 10.54 -9.51 -26.26
N ILE A 147 9.35 -9.74 -25.71
CA ILE A 147 9.21 -10.27 -24.35
C ILE A 147 9.59 -11.75 -24.42
N PRO A 148 10.67 -12.17 -23.75
CA PRO A 148 11.06 -13.57 -23.76
C PRO A 148 10.07 -14.40 -22.94
N THR A 149 9.72 -15.57 -23.47
CA THR A 149 8.87 -16.57 -22.79
C THR A 149 9.69 -17.64 -22.09
N THR A 150 11.00 -17.71 -22.37
CA THR A 150 11.93 -18.66 -21.77
C THR A 150 13.16 -17.93 -21.23
N GLN A 151 13.95 -18.59 -20.38
CA GLN A 151 15.17 -18.01 -19.83
C GLN A 151 16.30 -17.83 -20.87
N ILE A 152 16.12 -18.30 -22.10
CA ILE A 152 17.06 -18.15 -23.22
C ILE A 152 16.70 -16.88 -24.01
N PHE A 153 17.42 -15.80 -23.75
CA PHE A 153 17.25 -14.51 -24.42
C PHE A 153 18.47 -13.61 -24.16
N ASP A 154 18.76 -12.67 -25.04
CA ASP A 154 19.83 -11.70 -24.81
C ASP A 154 19.32 -10.47 -24.04
N ILE A 155 20.15 -9.93 -23.14
CA ILE A 155 19.85 -8.69 -22.41
C ILE A 155 20.45 -7.51 -23.19
N PRO A 156 19.64 -6.65 -23.82
CA PRO A 156 20.16 -5.53 -24.59
C PRO A 156 20.71 -4.42 -23.68
N GLU A 157 21.56 -3.56 -24.25
CA GLU A 157 22.32 -2.51 -23.56
C GLU A 157 21.51 -1.64 -22.56
N PRO A 158 20.30 -1.15 -22.87
CA PRO A 158 19.54 -0.35 -21.90
C PRO A 158 19.15 -1.11 -20.62
N PHE A 159 19.21 -2.44 -20.61
CA PHE A 159 18.84 -3.29 -19.47
C PHE A 159 20.04 -3.95 -18.79
N ASN A 160 21.23 -3.92 -19.41
CA ASN A 160 22.46 -4.44 -18.80
C ASN A 160 23.27 -3.35 -18.07
N LYS A 161 22.91 -2.06 -18.23
CA LYS A 161 23.52 -0.91 -17.54
C LYS A 161 22.64 -0.31 -16.44
N THR A 162 23.25 0.46 -15.53
CA THR A 162 22.55 1.27 -14.53
C THR A 162 22.04 2.58 -15.16
N LEU A 163 21.22 3.34 -14.42
CA LEU A 163 20.81 4.70 -14.85
C LEU A 163 21.99 5.68 -14.96
N ARG A 164 23.16 5.32 -14.42
CA ARG A 164 24.41 6.08 -14.49
C ARG A 164 25.39 5.51 -15.53
N ASN A 165 24.92 4.63 -16.42
CA ASN A 165 25.69 3.98 -17.49
C ASN A 165 26.86 3.10 -17.03
N SER A 166 26.83 2.57 -15.80
CA SER A 166 27.76 1.53 -15.35
C SER A 166 27.18 0.14 -15.62
N ASP A 167 28.02 -0.89 -15.63
CA ASP A 167 27.53 -2.28 -15.70
C ASP A 167 26.60 -2.59 -14.53
N PHE A 168 25.51 -3.30 -14.82
CA PHE A 168 24.48 -3.66 -13.85
C PHE A 168 24.26 -5.17 -13.73
N VAL A 169 24.38 -5.90 -14.83
CA VAL A 169 24.35 -7.37 -14.81
C VAL A 169 25.76 -7.88 -14.51
N ILE A 170 25.95 -8.43 -13.31
CA ILE A 170 27.27 -8.89 -12.83
C ILE A 170 27.48 -10.39 -13.05
N VAL A 171 26.39 -11.16 -13.10
CA VAL A 171 26.42 -12.59 -13.42
C VAL A 171 25.29 -12.91 -14.37
N ASP A 172 25.64 -13.56 -15.47
CA ASP A 172 24.72 -14.10 -16.45
C ASP A 172 25.23 -15.47 -16.91
N LYS A 173 24.72 -16.53 -16.28
CA LYS A 173 25.22 -17.91 -16.50
C LYS A 173 24.08 -18.92 -16.56
N MET A 174 24.24 -19.90 -17.46
CA MET A 174 23.38 -21.08 -17.56
C MET A 174 23.93 -22.18 -16.64
N ILE A 175 23.21 -22.49 -15.56
CA ILE A 175 23.62 -23.53 -14.60
C ILE A 175 23.21 -24.94 -15.04
N ALA A 176 22.16 -25.05 -15.86
CA ALA A 176 21.69 -26.29 -16.46
C ALA A 176 20.89 -25.98 -17.72
N ARG A 177 20.42 -27.03 -18.42
CA ARG A 177 19.61 -26.87 -19.64
C ARG A 177 18.35 -26.05 -19.32
N ARG A 178 18.25 -24.85 -19.93
CA ARG A 178 17.15 -23.88 -19.72
C ARG A 178 17.03 -23.33 -18.28
N GLN A 179 18.10 -23.40 -17.49
CA GLN A 179 18.17 -22.80 -16.16
C GLN A 179 19.29 -21.77 -16.11
N ARG A 180 18.92 -20.50 -16.00
CA ARG A 180 19.77 -19.32 -16.00
C ARG A 180 19.72 -18.66 -14.64
N ILE A 181 20.85 -18.19 -14.15
CA ILE A 181 20.93 -17.27 -13.01
C ILE A 181 21.35 -15.91 -13.55
N LEU A 182 20.63 -14.87 -13.13
CA LEU A 182 20.98 -13.47 -13.37
C LEU A 182 21.19 -12.77 -12.04
N LEU A 183 22.35 -12.16 -11.83
CA LEU A 183 22.60 -11.30 -10.67
C LEU A 183 22.82 -9.86 -11.13
N PHE A 184 22.19 -8.92 -10.43
CA PHE A 184 22.23 -7.49 -10.70
C PHE A 184 22.78 -6.72 -9.50
N ALA A 185 23.82 -5.93 -9.72
CA ALA A 185 24.39 -5.00 -8.75
C ALA A 185 25.32 -4.01 -9.46
N SER A 186 25.53 -2.84 -8.87
CA SER A 186 26.63 -1.94 -9.25
C SER A 186 27.89 -2.22 -8.42
N ASN A 187 29.06 -1.77 -8.90
CA ASN A 187 30.33 -1.93 -8.19
C ASN A 187 30.29 -1.35 -6.77
N GLU A 188 29.56 -0.25 -6.57
CA GLU A 188 29.43 0.39 -5.26
C GLU A 188 28.52 -0.40 -4.31
N GLN A 189 27.49 -1.06 -4.83
CA GLN A 189 26.68 -2.02 -4.08
C GLN A 189 27.52 -3.22 -3.63
N LEU A 190 28.34 -3.78 -4.53
CA LEU A 190 29.22 -4.91 -4.21
C LEU A 190 30.27 -4.53 -3.16
N LYS A 191 30.94 -3.39 -3.30
CA LYS A 191 31.87 -2.87 -2.29
C LYS A 191 31.22 -2.74 -0.92
N MET A 192 29.97 -2.28 -0.87
CA MET A 192 29.27 -2.14 0.41
C MET A 192 28.84 -3.49 0.99
N LEU A 193 28.44 -4.44 0.15
CA LEU A 193 28.12 -5.81 0.57
C LEU A 193 29.34 -6.53 1.14
N PHE A 194 30.46 -6.52 0.41
CA PHE A 194 31.65 -7.30 0.80
C PHE A 194 32.32 -6.77 2.06
N ASN A 195 32.21 -5.47 2.34
CA ASN A 195 32.69 -4.84 3.57
C ASN A 195 31.67 -4.86 4.73
N ALA A 196 30.49 -5.46 4.54
CA ALA A 196 29.45 -5.46 5.56
C ALA A 196 29.72 -6.52 6.64
N GLU A 197 29.61 -6.14 7.91
CA GLU A 197 29.69 -7.09 9.01
C GLU A 197 28.44 -7.97 9.13
N THR A 198 27.27 -7.38 8.85
CA THR A 198 25.99 -8.08 8.89
C THR A 198 25.30 -8.01 7.54
N ILE A 199 24.92 -9.17 7.01
CA ILE A 199 24.14 -9.30 5.78
C ILE A 199 22.77 -9.92 6.04
N LEU A 200 21.80 -9.47 5.26
CA LEU A 200 20.44 -10.00 5.23
C LEU A 200 20.17 -10.61 3.87
N MET A 201 19.59 -11.80 3.85
CA MET A 201 19.28 -12.54 2.65
C MET A 201 17.79 -12.89 2.70
N ASP A 202 17.02 -12.51 1.67
CA ASP A 202 15.59 -12.79 1.63
C ASP A 202 15.08 -13.05 0.21
N GLY A 203 14.19 -14.03 0.08
CA GLY A 203 13.57 -14.46 -1.16
C GLY A 203 12.14 -13.96 -1.33
N THR A 204 11.79 -13.48 -2.51
CA THR A 204 10.42 -13.03 -2.86
C THR A 204 9.87 -13.73 -4.10
N PHE A 205 8.58 -14.10 -4.02
CA PHE A 205 7.91 -14.93 -5.03
C PHE A 205 6.88 -14.17 -5.87
N SER A 206 6.06 -13.30 -5.24
CA SER A 206 4.94 -12.61 -5.91
C SER A 206 5.38 -11.59 -6.96
N SER A 207 6.59 -11.05 -6.79
CA SER A 207 7.19 -10.03 -7.67
C SER A 207 8.15 -10.61 -8.71
N CYS A 208 8.22 -11.95 -8.83
CA CYS A 208 9.13 -12.63 -9.74
C CYS A 208 8.56 -12.70 -11.17
N PRO A 209 9.35 -12.40 -12.22
CA PRO A 209 8.96 -12.70 -13.60
C PRO A 209 8.64 -14.19 -13.76
N THR A 210 7.59 -14.53 -14.51
CA THR A 210 7.05 -15.90 -14.63
C THR A 210 8.05 -16.98 -15.06
N MET A 211 9.12 -16.56 -15.75
CA MET A 211 10.18 -17.42 -16.23
C MET A 211 11.21 -17.81 -15.16
N PHE A 212 11.17 -17.23 -13.96
CA PHE A 212 12.04 -17.56 -12.82
C PHE A 212 11.20 -17.95 -11.60
N ASP A 213 11.75 -18.79 -10.73
CA ASP A 213 11.03 -19.29 -9.55
C ASP A 213 11.07 -18.31 -8.37
N GLN A 214 12.14 -17.50 -8.28
CA GLN A 214 12.35 -16.62 -7.13
C GLN A 214 13.22 -15.41 -7.50
N VAL A 215 12.84 -14.26 -6.92
CA VAL A 215 13.73 -13.09 -6.81
C VAL A 215 14.40 -13.15 -5.46
N TYR A 216 15.72 -13.24 -5.46
CA TYR A 216 16.52 -13.23 -4.26
C TYR A 216 17.12 -11.84 -4.04
N THR A 217 17.13 -11.36 -2.79
CA THR A 217 17.70 -10.04 -2.45
C THR A 217 18.68 -10.15 -1.32
N ILE A 218 19.86 -9.57 -1.50
CA ILE A 218 20.94 -9.54 -0.50
C ILE A 218 21.16 -8.10 -0.10
N HIS A 219 21.08 -7.84 1.20
CA HIS A 219 21.22 -6.52 1.79
C HIS A 219 22.40 -6.49 2.75
N SER A 220 23.07 -5.36 2.84
CA SER A 220 24.03 -5.06 3.91
C SER A 220 23.37 -4.18 4.96
N ILE A 221 23.65 -4.42 6.23
CA ILE A 221 23.35 -3.46 7.30
C ILE A 221 24.54 -2.52 7.46
N LYS A 222 24.31 -1.23 7.28
CA LYS A 222 25.30 -0.17 7.55
C LYS A 222 24.57 1.06 8.09
N PHE A 223 25.16 1.77 9.05
CA PHE A 223 24.51 2.93 9.70
C PHE A 223 23.12 2.60 10.30
N ASP A 224 22.97 1.41 10.90
CA ASP A 224 21.69 0.87 11.41
C ASP A 224 20.55 0.83 10.39
N GLN A 225 20.89 0.88 9.10
CA GLN A 225 19.95 0.87 7.99
C GLN A 225 20.26 -0.31 7.06
N SER A 226 19.19 -0.93 6.56
CA SER A 226 19.30 -1.98 5.53
C SER A 226 19.41 -1.36 4.14
N PHE A 227 20.41 -1.79 3.38
CA PHE A 227 20.66 -1.36 2.01
C PHE A 227 20.63 -2.56 1.05
N PRO A 228 19.79 -2.54 0.00
CA PRO A 228 19.78 -3.59 -1.01
C PRO A 228 21.01 -3.51 -1.90
N CYS A 229 21.82 -4.57 -1.90
CA CYS A 229 23.08 -4.60 -2.63
C CYS A 229 23.03 -5.50 -3.86
N VAL A 230 22.43 -6.69 -3.78
CA VAL A 230 22.36 -7.62 -4.90
C VAL A 230 20.93 -8.11 -5.09
N PHE A 231 20.50 -8.14 -6.35
CA PHE A 231 19.25 -8.73 -6.78
C PHE A 231 19.53 -9.94 -7.66
N GLY A 232 18.98 -11.09 -7.35
CA GLY A 232 19.15 -12.33 -8.11
C GLY A 232 17.83 -12.83 -8.67
N LEU A 233 17.82 -13.24 -9.94
CA LEU A 233 16.76 -14.06 -10.52
C LEU A 233 17.25 -15.50 -10.57
N LEU A 234 16.63 -16.35 -9.74
CA LEU A 234 17.04 -17.75 -9.59
C LEU A 234 16.04 -18.65 -10.33
N PRO A 235 16.53 -19.69 -11.05
CA PRO A 235 15.70 -20.57 -11.84
C PRO A 235 14.97 -21.62 -11.01
N ASN A 236 15.42 -21.89 -9.78
CA ASN A 236 14.82 -22.85 -8.84
C ASN A 236 15.37 -22.65 -7.42
N ARG A 237 14.81 -23.38 -6.45
CA ARG A 237 15.17 -23.36 -5.01
C ARG A 237 16.04 -24.54 -4.60
N LEU A 238 16.97 -24.94 -5.45
CA LEU A 238 17.83 -26.11 -5.19
C LEU A 238 19.15 -25.68 -4.57
N LYS A 239 19.70 -26.55 -3.71
CA LYS A 239 21.01 -26.36 -3.07
C LYS A 239 22.13 -25.97 -4.06
N PRO A 240 22.28 -26.63 -5.24
CA PRO A 240 23.33 -26.26 -6.21
C PRO A 240 23.20 -24.83 -6.74
N THR A 241 21.97 -24.34 -6.92
CA THR A 241 21.69 -22.97 -7.39
C THR A 241 22.17 -21.94 -6.36
N TYR A 242 21.89 -22.17 -5.08
CA TYR A 242 22.39 -21.30 -4.00
C TYR A 242 23.91 -21.38 -3.85
N THR A 243 24.49 -22.59 -3.94
CA THR A 243 25.95 -22.79 -3.92
C THR A 243 26.61 -21.96 -5.01
N PHE A 244 26.11 -22.07 -6.23
CA PHE A 244 26.61 -21.31 -7.36
C PHE A 244 26.52 -19.80 -7.13
N MET A 245 25.37 -19.30 -6.69
CA MET A 245 25.18 -17.87 -6.40
C MET A 245 26.21 -17.35 -5.37
N VAL A 246 26.41 -18.08 -4.28
CA VAL A 246 27.35 -17.67 -3.21
C VAL A 246 28.81 -17.74 -3.68
N GLN A 247 29.17 -18.77 -4.44
CA GLN A 247 30.52 -18.93 -4.97
C GLN A 247 30.87 -17.86 -6.00
N GLU A 248 29.94 -17.50 -6.88
CA GLU A 248 30.15 -16.39 -7.83
C GLU A 248 30.33 -15.05 -7.09
N LEU A 249 29.57 -14.80 -6.02
CA LEU A 249 29.76 -13.59 -5.20
C LEU A 249 31.13 -13.54 -4.51
N LYS A 250 31.66 -14.68 -4.04
CA LYS A 250 33.02 -14.75 -3.49
C LYS A 250 34.08 -14.50 -4.56
N SER A 251 33.93 -15.11 -5.74
CA SER A 251 34.82 -14.89 -6.88
C SER A 251 34.85 -13.42 -7.28
N LEU A 252 33.69 -12.75 -7.32
CA LEU A 252 33.60 -11.31 -7.57
C LEU A 252 34.31 -10.50 -6.47
N ALA A 253 34.20 -10.90 -5.20
CA ALA A 253 34.93 -10.23 -4.12
C ALA A 253 36.45 -10.34 -4.29
N GLU A 254 36.94 -11.53 -4.64
CA GLU A 254 38.36 -11.78 -4.93
C GLU A 254 38.86 -10.94 -6.12
N GLN A 255 38.08 -10.88 -7.21
CA GLN A 255 38.38 -10.03 -8.37
C GLN A 255 38.45 -8.55 -8.00
N MET A 256 37.63 -8.11 -7.05
CA MET A 256 37.63 -6.74 -6.52
C MET A 256 38.67 -6.51 -5.41
N GLN A 257 39.52 -7.50 -5.10
CA GLN A 257 40.50 -7.45 -4.01
C GLN A 257 39.87 -7.18 -2.63
N LEU A 258 38.65 -7.67 -2.41
CA LEU A 258 37.91 -7.55 -1.16
C LEU A 258 37.68 -8.93 -0.53
N GLN A 259 37.63 -8.98 0.80
CA GLN A 259 37.30 -10.20 1.53
C GLN A 259 35.82 -10.23 1.88
N PHE A 260 35.05 -11.10 1.21
CA PHE A 260 33.65 -11.30 1.56
C PHE A 260 33.52 -12.26 2.76
N THR A 261 33.64 -11.70 3.97
CA THR A 261 33.64 -12.45 5.23
C THR A 261 32.66 -11.82 6.25
N PRO A 262 31.34 -11.93 6.01
CA PRO A 262 30.35 -11.39 6.94
C PRO A 262 30.48 -12.08 8.30
N LYS A 263 30.49 -11.30 9.39
CA LYS A 263 30.47 -11.83 10.76
C LYS A 263 29.11 -12.43 11.11
N LYS A 264 28.05 -11.92 10.49
CA LYS A 264 26.66 -12.32 10.77
C LYS A 264 25.82 -12.37 9.50
N ILE A 265 25.04 -13.45 9.36
CA ILE A 265 24.13 -13.69 8.24
C ILE A 265 22.74 -13.96 8.80
N MET A 266 21.74 -13.21 8.33
CA MET A 266 20.33 -13.42 8.68
C MET A 266 19.53 -13.76 7.42
N THR A 267 18.82 -14.87 7.46
CA THR A 267 18.05 -15.39 6.32
C THR A 267 16.80 -16.14 6.78
N ASP A 268 15.85 -16.34 5.86
CA ASP A 268 14.75 -17.30 6.01
C ASP A 268 15.23 -18.77 6.01
N PHE A 269 14.44 -19.71 6.56
CA PHE A 269 14.81 -21.15 6.52
C PHE A 269 14.40 -21.73 5.17
N GLU A 270 15.20 -21.43 4.17
CA GLU A 270 15.40 -22.39 3.09
C GLU A 270 16.54 -23.33 3.53
N SER A 271 16.19 -24.57 3.89
CA SER A 271 17.15 -25.56 4.43
C SER A 271 18.34 -25.79 3.50
N GLY A 272 18.10 -25.74 2.18
CA GLY A 272 19.13 -25.76 1.14
C GLY A 272 20.11 -24.62 1.28
N LEU A 273 19.62 -23.37 1.33
CA LEU A 273 20.45 -22.18 1.46
C LEU A 273 21.22 -22.15 2.78
N MET A 274 20.57 -22.44 3.91
CA MET A 274 21.21 -22.46 5.22
C MET A 274 22.37 -23.46 5.26
N SER A 275 22.21 -24.63 4.62
CA SER A 275 23.29 -25.60 4.49
C SER A 275 24.44 -25.06 3.65
N VAL A 276 24.16 -24.35 2.54
CA VAL A 276 25.19 -23.73 1.71
C VAL A 276 25.94 -22.66 2.48
N LEU A 277 25.23 -21.74 3.12
CA LEU A 277 25.84 -20.64 3.85
C LEU A 277 26.75 -21.18 4.95
N LYS A 278 26.32 -22.18 5.73
CA LYS A 278 27.15 -22.81 6.76
C LYS A 278 28.43 -23.45 6.20
N THR A 279 28.36 -24.04 5.01
CA THR A 279 29.55 -24.59 4.33
C THR A 279 30.46 -23.48 3.81
N GLU A 280 29.90 -22.44 3.22
CA GLU A 280 30.66 -21.37 2.55
C GLU A 280 31.18 -20.31 3.54
N PHE A 281 30.49 -20.03 4.64
CA PHE A 281 30.84 -19.05 5.67
C PHE A 281 30.85 -19.70 7.06
N PRO A 282 31.79 -20.63 7.34
CA PRO A 282 31.78 -21.39 8.60
C PRO A 282 32.00 -20.54 9.84
N SER A 283 32.67 -19.39 9.71
CA SER A 283 32.96 -18.44 10.78
C SER A 283 31.82 -17.46 11.07
N ALA A 284 30.79 -17.41 10.23
CA ALA A 284 29.68 -16.49 10.41
C ALA A 284 28.70 -16.98 11.48
N SER A 285 28.16 -16.05 12.26
CA SER A 285 27.00 -16.29 13.11
C SER A 285 25.71 -16.25 12.28
N TYR A 286 24.81 -17.19 12.55
CA TYR A 286 23.54 -17.31 11.83
C TYR A 286 22.39 -16.89 12.73
N SER A 287 21.62 -15.91 12.30
CA SER A 287 20.45 -15.44 13.04
C SER A 287 19.17 -15.68 12.26
N SER A 288 18.13 -16.08 12.98
CA SER A 288 16.90 -16.60 12.38
C SER A 288 15.84 -15.50 12.24
N CYS A 289 15.11 -15.46 11.11
CA CYS A 289 14.00 -14.52 10.92
C CYS A 289 12.86 -14.72 11.95
N TYR A 290 11.95 -13.74 12.07
CA TYR A 290 10.78 -13.75 12.99
C TYR A 290 10.02 -15.08 12.98
N PHE A 291 9.86 -15.70 11.80
CA PHE A 291 9.19 -16.99 11.66
C PHE A 291 9.88 -18.10 12.47
N HIS A 292 11.21 -18.14 12.54
CA HIS A 292 11.93 -19.13 13.35
C HIS A 292 11.84 -18.89 14.82
N LEU A 293 11.89 -17.63 15.25
CA LEU A 293 11.63 -17.31 16.64
C LEU A 293 10.24 -17.84 17.02
N THR A 294 9.21 -17.51 16.22
CA THR A 294 7.84 -17.99 16.47
C THR A 294 7.75 -19.51 16.45
N GLN A 295 8.41 -20.18 15.51
CA GLN A 295 8.35 -21.64 15.36
C GLN A 295 9.18 -22.36 16.43
N ALA A 296 10.32 -21.82 16.86
CA ALA A 296 11.14 -22.38 17.94
C ALA A 296 10.40 -22.27 19.28
N ILE A 297 9.76 -21.14 19.55
CA ILE A 297 8.89 -20.97 20.71
C ILE A 297 7.71 -21.94 20.63
N TYR A 298 7.08 -22.10 19.46
CA TYR A 298 5.98 -23.06 19.30
C TYR A 298 6.42 -24.53 19.49
N ARG A 299 7.59 -24.91 19.00
CA ARG A 299 8.17 -26.24 19.26
C ARG A 299 8.51 -26.43 20.74
N ALA A 300 8.96 -25.38 21.42
CA ALA A 300 9.17 -25.42 22.87
C ALA A 300 7.86 -25.61 23.63
N ILE A 301 6.78 -24.91 23.25
CA ILE A 301 5.41 -25.12 23.77
C ILE A 301 5.00 -26.60 23.61
N GLN A 302 5.24 -27.19 22.44
CA GLN A 302 4.93 -28.60 22.19
C GLN A 302 5.78 -29.52 23.07
N ARG A 303 7.09 -29.26 23.15
CA ARG A 303 8.06 -30.07 23.90
C ARG A 303 7.76 -30.08 25.40
N PHE A 304 7.32 -28.96 25.96
CA PHE A 304 6.97 -28.83 27.38
C PHE A 304 5.53 -29.27 27.69
N GLY A 305 4.83 -29.89 26.74
CA GLY A 305 3.47 -30.39 26.95
C GLY A 305 2.40 -29.29 27.05
N LEU A 306 2.75 -28.04 26.72
CA LEU A 306 1.87 -26.88 26.85
C LEU A 306 0.89 -26.73 25.68
N SER A 307 0.87 -27.64 24.71
CA SER A 307 0.01 -27.56 23.51
C SER A 307 -1.48 -27.46 23.86
N THR A 308 -1.93 -28.24 24.83
CA THR A 308 -3.34 -28.28 25.27
C THR A 308 -3.71 -26.97 25.95
N ASN A 309 -2.84 -26.47 26.84
CA ASN A 309 -3.00 -25.17 27.49
C ASN A 309 -2.98 -24.02 26.48
N TYR A 310 -2.04 -24.02 25.52
CA TYR A 310 -1.98 -23.01 24.47
C TYR A 310 -3.24 -22.98 23.60
N ASN A 311 -3.90 -24.12 23.36
CA ASN A 311 -5.13 -24.17 22.57
C ASN A 311 -6.37 -23.80 23.38
N ASN A 312 -6.43 -24.14 24.67
CA ASN A 312 -7.65 -24.04 25.47
C ASN A 312 -7.67 -22.86 26.47
N ASP A 313 -6.50 -22.31 26.81
CA ASP A 313 -6.35 -21.21 27.76
C ASP A 313 -5.87 -19.95 27.02
N ASP A 314 -6.74 -18.94 27.00
CA ASP A 314 -6.50 -17.68 26.29
C ASP A 314 -5.35 -16.88 26.88
N ASP A 315 -5.12 -16.94 28.19
CA ASP A 315 -4.07 -16.21 28.87
C ASP A 315 -2.70 -16.85 28.62
N VAL A 316 -2.63 -18.19 28.65
CA VAL A 316 -1.42 -18.95 28.24
C VAL A 316 -1.09 -18.66 26.78
N ARG A 317 -2.10 -18.69 25.89
CA ARG A 317 -1.90 -18.38 24.47
C ARG A 317 -1.41 -16.95 24.27
N ARG A 318 -1.95 -15.98 25.03
CA ARG A 318 -1.56 -14.58 24.98
C ARG A 318 -0.10 -14.38 25.42
N ALA A 319 0.29 -14.95 26.56
CA ALA A 319 1.66 -14.87 27.06
C ALA A 319 2.68 -15.45 26.07
N CYS A 320 2.39 -16.62 25.49
CA CYS A 320 3.22 -17.23 24.44
C CYS A 320 3.34 -16.34 23.19
N ARG A 321 2.26 -15.67 22.76
CA ARG A 321 2.30 -14.74 21.63
C ARG A 321 3.01 -13.44 21.95
N GLN A 322 2.95 -12.95 23.18
CA GLN A 322 3.69 -11.77 23.61
C GLN A 322 5.21 -12.03 23.59
N LEU A 323 5.65 -13.22 24.02
CA LEU A 323 7.05 -13.66 23.85
C LEU A 323 7.50 -13.63 22.39
N MET A 324 6.66 -14.15 21.48
CA MET A 324 6.93 -14.10 20.04
C MET A 324 7.01 -12.66 19.51
N ALA A 325 6.16 -11.77 20.02
CA ALA A 325 6.06 -10.38 19.58
C ALA A 325 7.25 -9.50 20.02
N LEU A 326 8.05 -9.93 21.00
CA LEU A 326 9.23 -9.18 21.47
C LEU A 326 10.18 -8.84 20.32
N ALA A 327 10.32 -9.72 19.33
CA ALA A 327 11.17 -9.48 18.16
C ALA A 327 10.74 -8.26 17.32
N LEU A 328 9.49 -7.81 17.44
CA LEU A 328 8.96 -6.69 16.68
C LEU A 328 9.28 -5.34 17.33
N LEU A 329 9.84 -5.34 18.54
CA LEU A 329 10.20 -4.13 19.29
C LEU A 329 11.61 -3.66 18.94
N PRO A 330 11.93 -2.37 19.07
CA PRO A 330 13.31 -1.88 19.00
C PRO A 330 14.22 -2.64 19.98
N ALA A 331 15.41 -3.02 19.52
CA ALA A 331 16.35 -3.83 20.32
C ALA A 331 16.64 -3.26 21.71
N MET A 332 16.71 -1.92 21.83
CA MET A 332 17.02 -1.24 23.09
C MET A 332 15.96 -1.42 24.19
N ILE A 333 14.72 -1.75 23.84
CA ILE A 333 13.62 -1.84 24.84
C ILE A 333 13.20 -3.29 25.14
N ILE A 334 13.71 -4.28 24.40
CA ILE A 334 13.25 -5.67 24.48
C ILE A 334 13.46 -6.27 25.87
N GLU A 335 14.64 -6.09 26.47
CA GLU A 335 14.98 -6.64 27.79
C GLU A 335 14.07 -6.04 28.87
N SER A 336 13.97 -4.70 28.92
CA SER A 336 13.05 -4.02 29.85
C SER A 336 11.59 -4.41 29.66
N THR A 337 11.15 -4.69 28.42
CA THR A 337 9.78 -5.11 28.14
C THR A 337 9.54 -6.56 28.57
N TYR A 338 10.54 -7.42 28.46
CA TYR A 338 10.48 -8.80 28.94
C TYR A 338 10.36 -8.84 30.47
N ASP A 339 11.17 -8.07 31.18
CA ASP A 339 11.11 -7.98 32.64
C ASP A 339 9.75 -7.44 33.11
N GLN A 340 9.21 -6.44 32.42
CA GLN A 340 7.87 -5.92 32.68
C GLN A 340 6.78 -6.97 32.44
N LEU A 341 6.87 -7.73 31.34
CA LEU A 341 5.94 -8.82 31.03
C LEU A 341 5.99 -9.89 32.13
N LEU A 342 7.19 -10.25 32.59
CA LEU A 342 7.34 -11.18 33.71
C LEU A 342 6.74 -10.57 34.97
N SER A 343 7.08 -9.35 35.36
CA SER A 343 6.60 -8.74 36.62
C SER A 343 5.07 -8.62 36.71
N THR A 344 4.40 -8.29 35.60
CA THR A 344 2.94 -8.04 35.55
C THR A 344 2.08 -9.30 35.37
N MET A 345 2.68 -10.43 35.00
CA MET A 345 1.96 -11.66 34.75
C MET A 345 1.55 -12.39 36.04
N ALA A 346 0.32 -12.93 36.05
CA ALA A 346 -0.23 -13.62 37.21
C ALA A 346 0.60 -14.85 37.60
N THR A 347 0.65 -15.13 38.92
CA THR A 347 1.50 -16.17 39.50
C THR A 347 1.21 -17.57 38.96
N HIS A 348 -0.05 -17.88 38.68
CA HIS A 348 -0.41 -19.18 38.11
C HIS A 348 0.15 -19.36 36.69
N LEU A 349 0.10 -18.32 35.85
CA LEU A 349 0.67 -18.32 34.49
C LEU A 349 2.19 -18.45 34.52
N LYS A 350 2.87 -17.76 35.45
CA LYS A 350 4.32 -17.93 35.69
C LYS A 350 4.68 -19.37 35.97
N ASN A 351 3.93 -20.01 36.87
CA ASN A 351 4.20 -21.40 37.25
C ASN A 351 3.95 -22.35 36.07
N THR A 352 2.87 -22.15 35.31
CA THR A 352 2.55 -22.98 34.13
C THR A 352 3.57 -22.82 33.01
N LEU A 353 4.09 -21.62 32.77
CA LEU A 353 4.99 -21.31 31.66
C LEU A 353 6.48 -21.27 32.06
N ASN A 354 6.82 -21.65 33.30
CA ASN A 354 8.17 -21.51 33.85
C ASN A 354 9.26 -22.11 32.96
N ASP A 355 9.05 -23.35 32.49
CA ASP A 355 10.00 -24.04 31.61
C ASP A 355 10.16 -23.35 30.25
N LEU A 356 9.09 -22.72 29.74
CA LEU A 356 9.13 -21.95 28.51
C LEU A 356 9.91 -20.63 28.68
N PHE A 357 9.73 -19.92 29.81
CA PHE A 357 10.48 -18.70 30.10
C PHE A 357 11.96 -18.99 30.29
N LYS A 358 12.30 -20.02 31.06
CA LYS A 358 13.69 -20.44 31.25
C LYS A 358 14.34 -20.82 29.92
N TYR A 359 13.64 -21.58 29.09
CA TYR A 359 14.08 -21.84 27.72
C TYR A 359 14.28 -20.55 26.92
N PHE A 360 13.33 -19.61 27.00
CA PHE A 360 13.40 -18.37 26.25
C PHE A 360 14.62 -17.53 26.68
N GLU A 361 14.88 -17.40 27.98
CA GLU A 361 16.04 -16.68 28.52
C GLU A 361 17.35 -17.29 28.08
N GLU A 362 17.49 -18.60 28.28
CA GLU A 362 18.71 -19.32 27.91
C GLU A 362 19.01 -19.24 26.41
N GLN A 363 17.98 -19.27 25.55
CA GLN A 363 18.18 -19.26 24.10
C GLN A 363 18.28 -17.86 23.51
N TRP A 364 17.41 -16.93 23.92
CA TRP A 364 17.21 -15.64 23.23
C TRP A 364 17.75 -14.43 24.01
N PHE A 365 18.22 -14.60 25.25
CA PHE A 365 19.01 -13.59 25.95
C PHE A 365 20.47 -14.02 26.12
N VAL A 366 20.72 -15.29 26.45
CA VAL A 366 22.08 -15.79 26.70
C VAL A 366 22.77 -16.28 25.41
N LYS A 367 22.17 -17.25 24.70
CA LYS A 367 22.82 -17.86 23.52
C LYS A 367 22.75 -17.00 22.26
N VAL A 368 21.65 -16.27 22.06
CA VAL A 368 21.41 -15.45 20.87
C VAL A 368 21.07 -14.01 21.29
N PRO A 369 22.00 -13.05 21.15
CA PRO A 369 21.77 -11.65 21.56
C PRO A 369 20.59 -10.95 20.86
N ILE A 370 19.96 -9.99 21.54
CA ILE A 370 18.75 -9.26 21.09
C ILE A 370 18.81 -8.71 19.65
N PRO A 371 19.90 -8.04 19.20
CA PRO A 371 19.97 -7.51 17.83
C PRO A 371 19.99 -8.61 16.74
N GLN A 372 20.04 -9.88 17.13
CA GLN A 372 20.08 -11.01 16.21
C GLN A 372 18.70 -11.55 15.84
N TRP A 373 17.72 -11.44 16.72
CA TRP A 373 16.35 -11.93 16.47
C TRP A 373 15.31 -10.81 16.44
N CYS A 374 15.69 -9.57 16.75
CA CYS A 374 14.89 -8.37 16.50
C CYS A 374 14.69 -8.13 15.00
N VAL A 375 13.44 -8.03 14.56
CA VAL A 375 13.02 -7.77 13.17
C VAL A 375 12.40 -6.39 12.98
N HIS A 376 12.46 -5.53 14.01
CA HIS A 376 11.94 -4.17 13.96
C HIS A 376 12.61 -3.36 12.83
N GLY A 377 11.81 -2.79 11.91
CA GLY A 377 12.29 -1.92 10.83
C GLY A 377 12.59 -2.60 9.48
N LEU A 378 12.51 -3.94 9.39
CA LEU A 378 12.72 -4.70 8.14
C LEU A 378 11.51 -4.57 7.18
N THR A 379 11.40 -3.42 6.50
CA THR A 379 10.23 -3.01 5.69
C THR A 379 10.47 -3.06 4.17
N PHE A 380 11.57 -3.66 3.72
CA PHE A 380 11.96 -3.66 2.31
C PHE A 380 10.93 -4.34 1.40
N HIS A 381 10.44 -5.52 1.79
CA HIS A 381 9.58 -6.36 0.93
C HIS A 381 8.21 -5.74 0.65
N SER A 382 7.60 -5.06 1.63
CA SER A 382 6.32 -4.37 1.42
C SER A 382 6.46 -3.17 0.47
N ARG A 383 7.60 -2.48 0.51
CA ARG A 383 7.93 -1.36 -0.38
C ARG A 383 8.27 -1.84 -1.80
N PHE A 384 9.08 -2.89 -1.92
CA PHE A 384 9.47 -3.48 -3.21
C PHE A 384 8.23 -3.99 -3.96
N ASN A 385 7.37 -4.76 -3.28
CA ASN A 385 6.12 -5.25 -3.87
C ASN A 385 5.18 -4.11 -4.31
N ARG A 386 5.13 -2.99 -3.57
CA ARG A 386 4.34 -1.81 -3.98
C ARG A 386 4.90 -1.13 -5.24
N ARG A 387 6.21 -1.15 -5.47
CA ARG A 387 6.82 -0.56 -6.69
C ARG A 387 6.71 -1.44 -7.92
N VAL A 388 6.72 -2.75 -7.74
CA VAL A 388 6.51 -3.69 -8.84
C VAL A 388 5.10 -3.56 -9.43
N GLN A 389 4.12 -3.08 -8.63
CA GLN A 389 2.74 -2.68 -9.01
C GLN A 389 1.86 -3.78 -9.65
N VAL A 390 2.44 -4.86 -10.17
CA VAL A 390 1.79 -5.94 -10.92
C VAL A 390 2.31 -7.28 -10.42
N HIS A 391 1.41 -8.26 -10.25
CA HIS A 391 1.80 -9.64 -9.94
C HIS A 391 2.49 -10.24 -11.17
N HIS A 392 3.72 -10.76 -11.02
CA HIS A 392 4.57 -11.26 -12.11
C HIS A 392 4.84 -10.25 -13.26
N PRO A 393 5.72 -9.27 -13.05
CA PRO A 393 6.08 -8.30 -14.10
C PRO A 393 6.80 -8.97 -15.28
N ASN A 394 6.74 -8.35 -16.46
CA ASN A 394 7.61 -8.75 -17.56
C ASN A 394 9.08 -8.41 -17.23
N ILE A 395 10.02 -9.18 -17.75
CA ILE A 395 11.45 -9.08 -17.39
C ILE A 395 12.02 -7.66 -17.61
N TRP A 396 11.61 -6.96 -18.67
CA TRP A 396 12.10 -5.62 -18.97
C TRP A 396 11.59 -4.57 -17.99
N SER A 397 10.31 -4.64 -17.62
CA SER A 397 9.73 -3.79 -16.57
C SER A 397 10.35 -4.08 -15.21
N PHE A 398 10.66 -5.35 -14.93
CA PHE A 398 11.31 -5.76 -13.70
C PHE A 398 12.74 -5.21 -13.60
N ILE A 399 13.56 -5.36 -14.63
CA ILE A 399 14.93 -4.81 -14.66
C ILE A 399 14.91 -3.29 -14.48
N LYS A 400 13.95 -2.60 -15.11
CA LYS A 400 13.75 -1.15 -14.92
C LYS A 400 13.46 -0.76 -13.46
N VAL A 401 12.67 -1.57 -12.74
CA VAL A 401 12.46 -1.37 -11.29
C VAL A 401 13.76 -1.57 -10.52
N LEU A 402 14.57 -2.57 -10.87
CA LEU A 402 15.86 -2.82 -10.23
C LEU A 402 16.84 -1.66 -10.45
N GLN A 403 16.94 -1.13 -11.68
CA GLN A 403 17.74 0.06 -12.01
C GLN A 403 17.31 1.28 -11.17
N GLY A 404 16.00 1.43 -10.92
CA GLY A 404 15.48 2.46 -10.03
C GLY A 404 15.80 2.24 -8.54
N GLU A 405 15.90 1.00 -8.08
CA GLU A 405 16.37 0.70 -6.71
C GLU A 405 17.88 0.92 -6.56
N GLU A 406 18.68 0.60 -7.58
CA GLU A 406 20.12 0.90 -7.62
C GLU A 406 20.38 2.41 -7.51
N ASN A 407 19.70 3.22 -8.32
CA ASN A 407 19.87 4.67 -8.24
C ASN A 407 19.43 5.24 -6.88
N ARG A 408 18.42 4.63 -6.24
CA ARG A 408 18.02 5.00 -4.88
C ARG A 408 19.08 4.59 -3.85
N PHE A 409 19.64 3.39 -3.99
CA PHE A 409 20.75 2.93 -3.15
C PHE A 409 21.87 3.97 -3.19
N GLU A 410 22.24 4.44 -4.38
CA GLU A 410 23.27 5.46 -4.54
C GLU A 410 22.94 6.78 -3.85
N HIS A 411 21.70 7.28 -3.99
CA HIS A 411 21.27 8.48 -3.27
C HIS A 411 21.36 8.31 -1.75
N MET A 412 20.89 7.18 -1.22
CA MET A 412 20.96 6.91 0.21
C MET A 412 22.42 6.82 0.65
N ARG A 413 23.24 6.05 -0.05
CA ARG A 413 24.67 5.88 0.22
C ARG A 413 25.37 7.23 0.35
N ILE A 414 25.24 8.10 -0.66
CA ILE A 414 25.85 9.43 -0.67
C ILE A 414 25.35 10.29 0.49
N GLN A 415 24.03 10.28 0.79
CA GLN A 415 23.46 11.02 1.92
C GLN A 415 24.05 10.57 3.27
N PHE A 416 24.10 9.26 3.51
CA PHE A 416 24.62 8.72 4.75
C PHE A 416 26.13 8.98 4.92
N TYR A 417 26.93 8.86 3.86
CA TYR A 417 28.35 9.23 3.92
C TYR A 417 28.58 10.74 4.09
N ALA A 418 27.64 11.59 3.64
CA ALA A 418 27.65 13.03 3.89
C ALA A 418 27.15 13.40 5.30
N GLY A 419 26.84 12.43 6.18
CA GLY A 419 26.29 12.67 7.51
C GLY A 419 24.82 13.08 7.53
N LEU A 420 24.15 13.09 6.38
CA LEU A 420 22.72 13.34 6.26
C LEU A 420 21.99 12.02 6.52
N GLY A 421 21.68 11.77 7.80
CA GLY A 421 20.88 10.61 8.23
C GLY A 421 19.49 10.56 7.58
N PRO A 422 18.70 9.50 7.82
CA PRO A 422 17.44 9.28 7.12
C PRO A 422 16.51 10.50 7.27
N ARG A 423 15.86 10.90 6.17
CA ARG A 423 14.84 11.97 6.16
C ARG A 423 13.93 11.78 7.38
N VAL A 424 13.85 12.82 8.20
CA VAL A 424 12.92 12.94 9.33
C VAL A 424 11.56 12.37 8.90
N LYS A 425 11.06 11.37 9.66
CA LYS A 425 9.78 10.70 9.39
C LYS A 425 8.70 11.75 9.08
N GLN A 426 7.81 11.51 8.12
CA GLN A 426 6.75 12.48 7.80
C GLN A 426 5.94 12.85 9.06
N PRO A 427 5.44 14.10 9.20
CA PRO A 427 4.72 14.55 10.39
C PRO A 427 3.56 13.64 10.80
N ARG A 428 2.89 13.00 9.83
CA ARG A 428 1.85 11.99 10.05
C ARG A 428 2.37 10.73 10.73
N THR A 429 3.47 10.15 10.26
CA THR A 429 4.09 8.96 10.85
C THR A 429 4.69 9.27 12.23
N ILE A 430 5.24 10.48 12.41
CA ILE A 430 5.66 10.98 13.72
C ILE A 430 4.46 11.15 14.65
N SER A 431 3.32 11.66 14.16
CA SER A 431 2.11 11.82 14.98
C SER A 431 1.52 10.48 15.42
N ILE A 432 1.56 9.46 14.55
CA ILE A 432 1.13 8.10 14.89
C ILE A 432 2.12 7.46 15.86
N GLN A 433 3.43 7.60 15.63
CA GLN A 433 4.45 7.10 16.53
C GLN A 433 4.37 7.78 17.91
N ARG A 434 4.24 9.10 17.97
CA ARG A 434 4.02 9.84 19.23
C ARG A 434 2.72 9.42 19.94
N ARG A 435 1.67 9.06 19.20
CA ARG A 435 0.42 8.54 19.80
C ARG A 435 0.65 7.15 20.41
N ILE A 436 1.41 6.30 19.74
CA ILE A 436 1.81 4.97 20.24
C ILE A 436 2.75 5.12 21.44
N ASP A 437 3.73 6.02 21.38
CA ASP A 437 4.67 6.30 22.46
C ASP A 437 3.95 6.91 23.67
N ASN A 438 2.94 7.77 23.45
CA ASN A 438 2.11 8.33 24.52
C ASN A 438 1.18 7.28 25.14
N LEU A 439 0.64 6.36 24.34
CA LEU A 439 -0.10 5.18 24.85
C LEU A 439 0.80 4.26 25.67
N ASN A 440 2.03 4.00 25.21
CA ASN A 440 3.00 3.19 25.92
C ASN A 440 3.50 3.88 27.20
N MET A 441 3.70 5.20 27.18
CA MET A 441 4.04 5.96 28.39
C MET A 441 2.90 5.90 29.42
N ARG A 442 1.64 6.06 29.01
CA ARG A 442 0.48 5.95 29.91
C ARG A 442 0.26 4.53 30.46
N TYR A 443 0.65 3.50 29.69
CA TYR A 443 0.69 2.12 30.17
C TYR A 443 1.81 1.91 31.19
N ASN A 444 3.00 2.43 30.92
CA ASN A 444 4.17 2.35 31.81
C ASN A 444 3.99 3.16 33.11
N ASP A 445 3.22 4.25 33.08
CA ASP A 445 2.85 5.05 34.26
C ASP A 445 1.71 4.40 35.09
N GLY A 446 1.24 3.21 34.72
CA GLY A 446 0.25 2.44 35.48
C GLY A 446 -1.18 2.99 35.41
N LEU A 447 -1.46 3.88 34.46
CA LEU A 447 -2.77 4.54 34.31
C LEU A 447 -3.79 3.72 33.50
N ILE A 448 -3.35 2.64 32.82
CA ILE A 448 -4.19 1.79 31.94
C ILE A 448 -3.77 0.32 32.07
N THR A 449 -4.73 -0.58 32.26
CA THR A 449 -4.52 -2.04 32.35
C THR A 449 -4.41 -2.72 30.98
N PRO A 450 -3.76 -3.90 30.85
CA PRO A 450 -3.63 -4.62 29.58
C PRO A 450 -4.97 -4.97 28.91
N MET A 451 -6.01 -5.18 29.72
CA MET A 451 -7.37 -5.47 29.24
C MET A 451 -8.00 -4.23 28.60
N GLU A 452 -7.84 -3.05 29.23
CA GLU A 452 -8.34 -1.78 28.70
C GLU A 452 -7.67 -1.40 27.37
N TYR A 453 -6.42 -1.78 27.14
CA TYR A 453 -5.72 -1.56 25.88
C TYR A 453 -6.27 -2.45 24.73
N LEU A 454 -6.51 -3.73 25.02
CA LEU A 454 -7.13 -4.66 24.06
C LEU A 454 -8.58 -4.27 23.75
N ASP A 455 -9.31 -3.79 24.77
CA ASP A 455 -10.65 -3.24 24.60
C ASP A 455 -10.60 -2.03 23.64
N VAL A 456 -9.71 -1.04 23.83
CA VAL A 456 -9.61 0.11 22.90
C VAL A 456 -9.43 -0.34 21.45
N ILE A 457 -8.57 -1.33 21.20
CA ILE A 457 -8.31 -1.84 19.84
C ILE A 457 -9.54 -2.55 19.28
N TRP A 458 -10.12 -3.49 20.04
CA TRP A 458 -11.32 -4.23 19.63
C TRP A 458 -12.50 -3.30 19.33
N ASN A 459 -12.67 -2.28 20.17
CA ASN A 459 -13.76 -1.32 20.11
C ASN A 459 -13.60 -0.31 18.97
N THR A 460 -12.35 0.04 18.64
CA THR A 460 -12.03 0.83 17.47
C THR A 460 -12.35 0.06 16.18
N ILE A 461 -12.03 -1.24 16.14
CA ILE A 461 -12.36 -2.11 15.01
C ILE A 461 -13.88 -2.23 14.83
N LEU A 462 -14.63 -2.48 15.90
CA LEU A 462 -16.10 -2.52 15.88
C LEU A 462 -16.73 -1.18 15.46
N THR A 463 -16.15 -0.05 15.89
CA THR A 463 -16.60 1.30 15.52
C THR A 463 -16.47 1.53 14.02
N ILE A 464 -15.29 1.25 13.47
CA ILE A 464 -15.00 1.43 12.04
C ILE A 464 -15.90 0.51 11.20
N PHE A 465 -16.07 -0.74 11.63
CA PHE A 465 -16.95 -1.70 10.96
C PHE A 465 -18.43 -1.27 10.99
N SER A 466 -18.92 -0.80 12.15
CA SER A 466 -20.28 -0.30 12.30
C SER A 466 -20.54 0.98 11.50
N PHE A 467 -19.58 1.90 11.45
CA PHE A 467 -19.67 3.12 10.65
C PHE A 467 -19.70 2.80 9.15
N TRP A 468 -18.83 1.90 8.69
CA TRP A 468 -18.83 1.43 7.30
C TRP A 468 -20.16 0.77 6.90
N GLY A 469 -20.72 -0.06 7.78
CA GLY A 469 -22.05 -0.65 7.60
C GLY A 469 -23.16 0.41 7.52
N ALA A 470 -23.15 1.40 8.42
CA ALA A 470 -24.12 2.50 8.41
C ALA A 470 -24.04 3.33 7.12
N CYS A 471 -22.84 3.72 6.67
CA CYS A 471 -22.64 4.47 5.43
C CYS A 471 -23.17 3.74 4.19
N ARG A 472 -23.26 2.41 4.22
CA ARG A 472 -23.81 1.63 3.10
C ARG A 472 -25.30 1.38 3.21
N CYS A 473 -25.82 1.09 4.41
CA CYS A 473 -27.22 0.72 4.63
C CYS A 473 -28.16 1.94 4.79
N VAL A 474 -27.70 3.01 5.45
CA VAL A 474 -28.55 4.17 5.76
C VAL A 474 -28.99 4.93 4.50
N PRO A 475 -28.13 5.22 3.51
CA PRO A 475 -28.55 5.94 2.31
C PRO A 475 -29.60 5.18 1.49
N GLU A 476 -29.44 3.86 1.33
CA GLU A 476 -30.39 3.02 0.58
C GLU A 476 -31.71 2.88 1.35
N PHE A 477 -31.67 2.82 2.69
CA PHE A 477 -32.87 2.82 3.53
C PHE A 477 -33.63 4.16 3.42
N ILE A 478 -32.93 5.30 3.51
CA ILE A 478 -33.51 6.63 3.33
C ILE A 478 -34.12 6.77 1.93
N TYR A 479 -33.41 6.33 0.88
CA TYR A 479 -33.92 6.33 -0.49
C TYR A 479 -35.21 5.51 -0.62
N THR A 480 -35.28 4.34 0.02
CA THR A 480 -36.47 3.48 0.01
C THR A 480 -37.63 4.14 0.74
N LEU A 481 -37.36 4.76 1.89
CA LEU A 481 -38.36 5.43 2.72
C LEU A 481 -38.97 6.64 2.00
N ILE A 482 -38.13 7.48 1.37
CA ILE A 482 -38.56 8.69 0.67
C ILE A 482 -39.35 8.33 -0.60
N ASN A 483 -38.85 7.39 -1.41
CA ASN A 483 -39.43 7.14 -2.73
C ASN A 483 -40.59 6.14 -2.74
N HIS A 484 -40.65 5.21 -1.77
CA HIS A 484 -41.66 4.14 -1.74
C HIS A 484 -42.54 4.19 -0.48
N GLY A 485 -42.22 5.06 0.49
CA GLY A 485 -42.96 5.22 1.73
C GLY A 485 -42.72 4.14 2.78
N PHE A 486 -43.18 4.41 4.00
CA PHE A 486 -42.98 3.54 5.17
C PHE A 486 -43.61 2.15 4.99
N LEU A 487 -44.81 2.08 4.44
CA LEU A 487 -45.53 0.82 4.22
C LEU A 487 -44.82 -0.12 3.24
N TYR A 488 -44.10 0.42 2.26
CA TYR A 488 -43.31 -0.40 1.34
C TYR A 488 -42.08 -0.99 2.03
N SER A 489 -41.40 -0.18 2.87
CA SER A 489 -40.18 -0.59 3.59
C SER A 489 -40.37 -1.78 4.54
N ILE A 490 -41.58 -1.98 5.06
CA ILE A 490 -41.92 -3.11 5.96
C ILE A 490 -42.30 -4.37 5.17
N ARG A 491 -42.91 -4.22 3.99
CA ARG A 491 -43.58 -5.31 3.26
C ARG A 491 -42.71 -6.03 2.24
N ASP A 492 -41.85 -5.31 1.52
CA ASP A 492 -41.11 -5.84 0.36
C ASP A 492 -39.64 -6.18 0.71
N PRO A 493 -39.17 -7.43 0.52
CA PRO A 493 -37.78 -7.81 0.73
C PRO A 493 -36.86 -7.41 -0.42
N SER A 494 -37.34 -6.69 -1.45
CA SER A 494 -36.54 -6.27 -2.61
C SER A 494 -35.29 -5.47 -2.21
N TYR A 495 -35.39 -4.66 -1.15
CA TYR A 495 -34.23 -4.04 -0.49
C TYR A 495 -33.21 -5.08 -0.02
N LYS A 496 -33.66 -6.15 0.66
CA LYS A 496 -32.78 -7.24 1.12
C LYS A 496 -32.17 -8.00 -0.06
N LYS A 497 -32.92 -8.27 -1.13
CA LYS A 497 -32.38 -8.96 -2.32
C LYS A 497 -31.31 -8.12 -3.03
N LYS A 498 -31.56 -6.83 -3.26
CA LYS A 498 -30.60 -5.92 -3.91
C LYS A 498 -29.34 -5.71 -3.06
N VAL A 499 -29.50 -5.61 -1.73
CA VAL A 499 -28.39 -5.48 -0.77
C VAL A 499 -27.66 -6.81 -0.49
N LEU A 500 -28.31 -7.97 -0.62
CA LEU A 500 -27.67 -9.30 -0.56
C LEU A 500 -26.90 -9.66 -1.85
N LEU A 501 -27.39 -9.21 -3.01
CA LEU A 501 -26.75 -9.46 -4.31
C LEU A 501 -25.44 -8.66 -4.48
N ASP A 502 -25.31 -7.52 -3.80
CA ASP A 502 -24.09 -6.70 -3.75
C ASP A 502 -23.00 -7.25 -2.78
N PHE A 503 -22.73 -8.56 -2.80
CA PHE A 503 -21.82 -9.33 -1.93
C PHE A 503 -22.37 -9.70 -0.54
N GLY A 504 -21.98 -10.87 -0.03
CA GLY A 504 -22.30 -11.45 1.29
C GLY A 504 -21.85 -10.66 2.55
N LYS A 505 -21.62 -9.35 2.43
CA LYS A 505 -21.16 -8.43 3.48
C LYS A 505 -22.30 -7.87 4.35
N ALA A 506 -23.52 -7.76 3.81
CA ALA A 506 -24.69 -7.35 4.62
C ALA A 506 -25.09 -8.40 5.66
N TRP A 507 -24.91 -9.69 5.34
CA TRP A 507 -25.09 -10.78 6.30
C TRP A 507 -24.05 -10.71 7.42
N LEU A 508 -22.79 -10.38 7.10
CA LEU A 508 -21.73 -10.16 8.10
C LEU A 508 -22.03 -8.96 9.02
N PHE A 509 -22.62 -7.88 8.50
CA PHE A 509 -23.08 -6.76 9.34
C PHE A 509 -24.21 -7.18 10.29
N MET A 510 -25.21 -7.93 9.80
CA MET A 510 -26.29 -8.44 10.66
C MET A 510 -25.76 -9.47 11.69
N ALA A 511 -24.79 -10.29 11.30
CA ALA A 511 -24.15 -11.25 12.18
C ALA A 511 -23.26 -10.57 13.24
N SER A 512 -22.62 -9.42 12.94
CA SER A 512 -21.82 -8.68 13.94
C SER A 512 -22.66 -8.08 15.07
N LYS A 513 -23.95 -7.81 14.82
CA LYS A 513 -24.86 -7.29 15.84
C LYS A 513 -25.18 -8.32 16.93
N VAL A 514 -25.05 -9.62 16.63
CA VAL A 514 -25.30 -10.68 17.62
C VAL A 514 -24.23 -10.68 18.74
N PRO A 515 -22.92 -10.72 18.47
CA PRO A 515 -21.88 -10.49 19.47
C PRO A 515 -22.03 -9.17 20.22
N GLU A 516 -22.31 -8.05 19.51
CA GLU A 516 -22.48 -6.73 20.14
C GLU A 516 -23.65 -6.70 21.15
N THR A 517 -24.76 -7.41 20.85
CA THR A 517 -25.90 -7.53 21.78
C THR A 517 -25.61 -8.44 22.96
N LEU A 518 -24.80 -9.49 22.79
CA LEU A 518 -24.38 -10.37 23.87
C LEU A 518 -23.42 -9.66 24.83
N ASP A 519 -22.47 -8.88 24.31
CA ASP A 519 -21.56 -8.05 25.13
C ASP A 519 -22.35 -7.07 26.01
N THR A 520 -23.39 -6.45 25.46
CA THR A 520 -24.24 -5.52 26.21
C THR A 520 -25.11 -6.24 27.26
N LEU A 521 -25.59 -7.45 26.96
CA LEU A 521 -26.32 -8.30 27.90
C LEU A 521 -25.43 -8.74 29.08
N PHE A 522 -24.18 -9.14 28.82
CA PHE A 522 -23.23 -9.54 29.86
C PHE A 522 -22.84 -8.37 30.79
N ILE A 523 -22.72 -7.14 30.26
CA ILE A 523 -22.44 -5.93 31.05
C ILE A 523 -23.62 -5.61 31.99
N VAL A 524 -24.86 -5.70 31.50
CA VAL A 524 -26.06 -5.44 32.30
C VAL A 524 -26.26 -6.51 33.37
N LEU A 525 -26.02 -7.80 33.04
CA LEU A 525 -26.10 -8.90 34.01
C LEU A 525 -25.02 -8.81 35.11
N ARG A 526 -23.88 -8.16 34.84
CA ARG A 526 -22.80 -7.91 35.83
C ARG A 526 -22.97 -6.62 36.64
N ARG A 527 -24.04 -5.84 36.46
CA ARG A 527 -24.28 -4.53 37.12
C ARG A 527 -23.11 -3.53 36.97
N GLN A 528 -22.33 -3.61 35.90
CA GLN A 528 -21.27 -2.63 35.61
C GLN A 528 -21.84 -1.40 34.88
N GLN A 529 -21.27 -0.21 35.11
CA GLN A 529 -21.74 1.01 34.45
C GLN A 529 -21.54 0.88 32.93
N LEU A 530 -22.60 1.14 32.16
CA LEU A 530 -22.59 1.18 30.70
C LEU A 530 -21.75 2.39 30.24
N ILE A 531 -20.43 2.20 30.20
CA ILE A 531 -19.54 3.14 29.53
C ILE A 531 -19.60 2.80 28.04
N PHE A 532 -20.03 3.77 27.24
CA PHE A 532 -20.13 3.57 25.81
C PHE A 532 -18.73 3.35 25.21
N LEU A 533 -18.58 2.14 24.69
CA LEU A 533 -17.36 1.55 24.17
C LEU A 533 -16.73 2.34 23.01
N HIS A 534 -17.55 3.05 22.22
CA HIS A 534 -17.06 3.87 21.11
C HIS A 534 -16.66 5.30 21.56
N CYS A 535 -17.20 5.81 22.66
CA CYS A 535 -16.75 7.08 23.24
C CYS A 535 -15.41 6.91 23.96
N TYR A 536 -15.12 5.72 24.49
CA TYR A 536 -13.82 5.40 25.08
C TYR A 536 -12.68 5.55 24.07
N ALA A 537 -12.83 5.04 22.84
CA ALA A 537 -11.82 5.18 21.79
C ALA A 537 -11.59 6.65 21.35
N LEU A 538 -12.65 7.46 21.28
CA LEU A 538 -12.56 8.89 20.93
C LEU A 538 -12.00 9.75 22.07
N PHE A 539 -12.39 9.49 23.32
CA PHE A 539 -11.90 10.25 24.49
C PHE A 539 -10.49 9.85 24.94
N VAL A 540 -10.11 8.57 24.83
CA VAL A 540 -8.73 8.11 25.11
C VAL A 540 -7.74 8.75 24.11
N SER A 541 -8.20 9.11 22.91
CA SER A 541 -7.41 9.87 21.92
C SER A 541 -7.19 11.35 22.29
N THR A 542 -7.93 11.89 23.26
CA THR A 542 -7.83 13.28 23.73
C THR A 542 -7.66 13.32 25.26
N GLY A 543 -6.44 13.09 25.74
CA GLY A 543 -6.03 13.55 27.08
C GLY A 543 -6.57 12.74 28.28
N PRO A 544 -6.42 13.28 29.51
CA PRO A 544 -6.55 12.50 30.75
C PRO A 544 -7.98 11.95 30.91
N CYS A 545 -8.12 10.82 31.61
CA CYS A 545 -9.37 10.09 31.83
C CYS A 545 -10.45 10.98 32.47
N ILE A 546 -11.17 11.75 31.66
CA ILE A 546 -12.38 12.46 32.04
C ILE A 546 -13.48 11.41 32.13
N ARG A 547 -14.01 11.16 33.33
CA ARG A 547 -15.24 10.35 33.49
C ARG A 547 -16.32 10.96 32.60
N LEU A 548 -16.95 10.13 31.75
CA LEU A 548 -18.06 10.60 30.92
C LEU A 548 -19.10 11.31 31.82
N PRO A 549 -19.47 12.55 31.51
CA PRO A 549 -20.52 13.24 32.24
C PRO A 549 -21.80 12.40 32.26
N ARG A 550 -22.45 12.31 33.43
CA ARG A 550 -23.62 11.46 33.67
C ARG A 550 -24.77 11.71 32.68
N TYR A 551 -24.90 12.95 32.18
CA TYR A 551 -25.90 13.32 31.18
C TYR A 551 -25.68 12.63 29.82
N LEU A 552 -24.43 12.42 29.40
CA LEU A 552 -24.13 11.69 28.15
C LEU A 552 -24.45 10.21 28.28
N GLN A 553 -24.16 9.61 29.44
CA GLN A 553 -24.49 8.21 29.71
C GLN A 553 -26.02 7.99 29.71
N GLN A 554 -26.77 8.90 30.32
CA GLN A 554 -28.24 8.90 30.28
C GLN A 554 -28.76 9.05 28.85
N PHE A 555 -28.25 10.02 28.10
CA PHE A 555 -28.66 10.27 26.72
C PHE A 555 -28.51 9.03 25.83
N ILE A 556 -27.39 8.30 25.95
CA ILE A 556 -27.14 7.08 25.17
C ILE A 556 -28.14 5.98 25.55
N THR A 557 -28.37 5.75 26.84
CA THR A 557 -29.37 4.76 27.28
C THR A 557 -30.79 5.13 26.85
N ILE A 558 -31.12 6.43 26.74
CA ILE A 558 -32.39 6.91 26.19
C ILE A 558 -32.48 6.60 24.70
N LEU A 559 -31.42 6.84 23.91
CA LEU A 559 -31.38 6.49 22.49
C LEU A 559 -31.55 4.97 22.28
N GLN A 560 -30.95 4.13 23.13
CA GLN A 560 -31.13 2.67 23.08
C GLN A 560 -32.56 2.26 23.42
N LEU A 561 -33.18 2.86 24.44
CA LEU A 561 -34.59 2.61 24.77
C LEU A 561 -35.51 3.01 23.62
N ILE A 562 -35.29 4.17 23.01
CA ILE A 562 -36.03 4.63 21.83
C ILE A 562 -35.86 3.64 20.67
N GLN A 563 -34.64 3.15 20.41
CA GLN A 563 -34.38 2.13 19.39
C GLN A 563 -35.20 0.85 19.64
N MET A 564 -35.25 0.35 20.89
CA MET A 564 -36.01 -0.85 21.22
C MET A 564 -37.53 -0.63 21.08
N VAL A 565 -38.04 0.55 21.47
CA VAL A 565 -39.45 0.92 21.27
C VAL A 565 -39.81 0.96 19.79
N ILE A 566 -38.99 1.64 18.96
CA ILE A 566 -39.18 1.67 17.50
C ILE A 566 -39.13 0.24 16.93
N GLY A 567 -38.21 -0.60 17.40
CA GLY A 567 -38.12 -2.02 17.03
C GLY A 567 -39.40 -2.79 17.34
N CYS A 568 -39.99 -2.61 18.53
CA CYS A 568 -41.27 -3.19 18.90
C CYS A 568 -42.41 -2.68 18.00
N LEU A 569 -42.50 -1.37 17.77
CA LEU A 569 -43.55 -0.74 16.96
C LEU A 569 -43.53 -1.23 15.51
N ILE A 570 -42.34 -1.34 14.90
CA ILE A 570 -42.18 -1.85 13.52
C ILE A 570 -42.64 -3.31 13.44
N ASN A 571 -42.26 -4.16 14.40
CA ASN A 571 -42.67 -5.57 14.40
C ASN A 571 -44.17 -5.75 14.70
N LEU A 572 -44.77 -4.91 15.56
CA LEU A 572 -46.22 -4.88 15.80
C LEU A 572 -46.98 -4.43 14.56
N ALA A 573 -46.50 -3.38 13.87
CA ALA A 573 -47.07 -2.92 12.61
C ALA A 573 -47.00 -4.04 11.56
N ALA A 574 -45.84 -4.69 11.40
CA ALA A 574 -45.66 -5.82 10.49
C ALA A 574 -46.61 -7.00 10.82
N PHE A 575 -46.82 -7.29 12.11
CA PHE A 575 -47.78 -8.31 12.55
C PHE A 575 -49.23 -7.93 12.21
N ASN A 576 -49.63 -6.69 12.49
CA ASN A 576 -50.97 -6.18 12.25
C ASN A 576 -51.30 -6.18 10.73
N TYR A 577 -50.38 -5.70 9.89
CA TYR A 577 -50.57 -5.74 8.43
C TYR A 577 -50.68 -7.17 7.90
N LYS A 578 -49.95 -8.13 8.48
CA LYS A 578 -50.05 -9.53 8.06
C LYS A 578 -51.36 -10.18 8.47
N GLN A 579 -51.95 -9.78 9.60
CA GLN A 579 -53.28 -10.22 10.04
C GLN A 579 -54.40 -9.68 9.14
N HIS A 580 -54.24 -8.49 8.57
CA HIS A 580 -55.19 -7.89 7.61
C HIS A 580 -55.04 -8.40 6.17
N GLY A 581 -54.30 -9.50 5.94
CA GLY A 581 -54.20 -10.17 4.64
C GLY A 581 -53.18 -9.58 3.67
N TYR A 582 -52.31 -8.65 4.08
CA TYR A 582 -51.26 -8.11 3.22
C TYR A 582 -50.05 -9.06 3.10
N LEU A 583 -49.52 -9.21 1.88
CA LEU A 583 -48.32 -9.99 1.59
C LEU A 583 -47.09 -9.36 2.26
N CYS A 584 -46.47 -10.08 3.21
CA CYS A 584 -45.24 -9.68 3.89
C CYS A 584 -44.23 -10.83 3.83
N ALA A 585 -43.01 -10.54 3.38
CA ALA A 585 -41.97 -11.57 3.21
C ALA A 585 -41.39 -12.11 4.53
N THR A 586 -41.66 -11.46 5.66
CA THR A 586 -41.14 -11.89 6.96
C THR A 586 -42.03 -12.98 7.57
N SER A 587 -41.43 -14.08 8.03
CA SER A 587 -42.16 -15.21 8.63
C SER A 587 -42.82 -14.83 9.96
N ASN A 588 -43.93 -15.48 10.31
CA ASN A 588 -44.62 -15.23 11.59
C ASN A 588 -43.74 -15.57 12.80
N ILE A 589 -42.88 -16.57 12.65
CA ILE A 589 -41.92 -16.99 13.68
C ILE A 589 -40.88 -15.89 13.90
N ASN A 590 -40.32 -15.32 12.83
CA ASN A 590 -39.33 -14.25 12.94
C ASN A 590 -39.92 -12.98 13.58
N ILE A 591 -41.16 -12.62 13.23
CA ILE A 591 -41.85 -11.46 13.84
C ILE A 591 -42.04 -11.69 15.35
N LYS A 592 -42.52 -12.88 15.76
CA LYS A 592 -42.71 -13.22 17.18
C LYS A 592 -41.39 -13.24 17.96
N LEU A 593 -40.33 -13.82 17.40
CA LEU A 593 -39.00 -13.87 18.03
C LEU A 593 -38.38 -12.47 18.17
N LEU A 594 -38.48 -11.63 17.13
CA LEU A 594 -37.99 -10.25 17.18
C LEU A 594 -38.78 -9.41 18.18
N LEU A 595 -40.11 -9.57 18.22
CA LEU A 595 -40.94 -8.90 19.22
C LEU A 595 -40.54 -9.28 20.65
N ALA A 596 -40.32 -10.58 20.91
CA ALA A 596 -39.87 -11.06 22.21
C ALA A 596 -38.46 -10.56 22.59
N LEU A 597 -37.54 -10.50 21.62
CA LEU A 597 -36.19 -9.97 21.80
C LEU A 597 -36.22 -8.47 22.15
N TYR A 598 -36.89 -7.66 21.33
CA TYR A 598 -36.98 -6.21 21.57
C TYR A 598 -37.72 -5.89 22.88
N ALA A 599 -38.79 -6.63 23.21
CA ALA A 599 -39.54 -6.43 24.45
C ALA A 599 -38.71 -6.81 25.69
N SER A 600 -37.99 -7.94 25.65
CA SER A 600 -37.14 -8.36 26.78
C SER A 600 -35.97 -7.39 27.01
N TYR A 601 -35.33 -6.89 25.95
CA TYR A 601 -34.32 -5.85 26.08
C TYR A 601 -34.90 -4.51 26.54
N LEU A 602 -36.08 -4.11 26.07
CA LEU A 602 -36.74 -2.91 26.55
C LEU A 602 -36.94 -2.96 28.07
N ILE A 603 -37.43 -4.07 28.60
CA ILE A 603 -37.61 -4.28 30.05
C ILE A 603 -36.27 -4.23 30.77
N LEU A 604 -35.26 -4.95 30.26
CA LEU A 604 -33.95 -5.03 30.88
C LEU A 604 -33.25 -3.67 30.94
N PHE A 605 -33.26 -2.91 29.85
CA PHE A 605 -32.67 -1.57 29.79
C PHE A 605 -33.49 -0.53 30.55
N ALA A 606 -34.82 -0.65 30.62
CA ALA A 606 -35.65 0.23 31.43
C ALA A 606 -35.36 0.01 32.92
N HIS A 607 -35.26 -1.26 33.34
CA HIS A 607 -34.84 -1.61 34.70
C HIS A 607 -33.42 -1.13 35.01
N PHE A 608 -32.47 -1.29 34.07
CA PHE A 608 -31.12 -0.75 34.20
C PHE A 608 -31.12 0.79 34.34
N PHE A 609 -31.89 1.50 33.51
CA PHE A 609 -31.99 2.96 33.54
C PHE A 609 -32.56 3.45 34.89
N TYR A 610 -33.62 2.79 35.35
CA TYR A 610 -34.25 3.09 36.63
C TYR A 610 -33.28 2.90 37.80
N THR A 611 -32.64 1.73 37.88
CA THR A 611 -31.71 1.41 38.98
C THR A 611 -30.42 2.24 38.95
N SER A 612 -29.89 2.55 37.76
CA SER A 612 -28.60 3.23 37.62
C SER A 612 -28.69 4.75 37.70
N TYR A 613 -29.77 5.34 37.21
CA TYR A 613 -29.91 6.80 37.13
C TYR A 613 -30.96 7.34 38.09
N LEU A 614 -32.17 6.76 38.12
CA LEU A 614 -33.29 7.32 38.89
C LEU A 614 -33.24 6.96 40.39
N GLN A 615 -32.92 5.71 40.74
CA GLN A 615 -32.87 5.25 42.14
C GLN A 615 -31.71 5.88 42.93
N LYS A 616 -30.57 6.16 42.29
CA LYS A 616 -29.45 6.87 42.94
C LYS A 616 -29.77 8.34 43.22
N ASP A 617 -30.61 8.97 42.41
CA ASP A 617 -31.01 10.37 42.59
C ASP A 617 -32.11 10.52 43.65
N SER A 618 -32.96 9.51 43.86
CA SER A 618 -33.93 9.49 44.98
C SER A 618 -33.24 9.33 46.33
N MET A 619 -32.23 8.46 46.46
CA MET A 619 -31.44 8.29 47.68
C MET A 619 -30.59 9.52 48.04
N LYS A 620 -30.08 10.26 47.04
CA LYS A 620 -29.37 11.54 47.28
C LYS A 620 -30.30 12.65 47.78
N LYS A 621 -31.55 12.67 47.31
CA LYS A 621 -32.56 13.64 47.74
C LYS A 621 -33.15 13.33 49.13
N SER A 622 -33.16 12.07 49.57
CA SER A 622 -33.61 11.71 50.91
C SER A 622 -32.54 11.99 51.98
N HIS A 623 -31.25 11.82 51.67
CA HIS A 623 -30.16 12.19 52.57
C HIS A 623 -30.09 13.71 52.81
N ASN A 624 -30.17 14.52 51.76
CA ASN A 624 -30.20 15.99 51.85
C ASN A 624 -31.51 16.58 52.45
N LYS A 625 -32.43 15.75 52.94
CA LYS A 625 -33.66 16.15 53.62
C LYS A 625 -33.68 15.75 55.09
N ILE A 626 -32.70 14.96 55.54
CA ILE A 626 -32.56 14.46 56.92
C ILE A 626 -31.42 15.22 57.64
N ASP A 627 -30.49 15.81 56.88
CA ASP A 627 -29.64 16.94 57.30
C ASP A 627 -30.36 18.28 57.03
#